data_AF-A0A535XX51-F1
#
_entry.id   AF-A0A535XX51-F1
#
_cell.length_a   1.000
_cell.length_b   1.000
_cell.length_c   1.000
_cell.angle_alpha   90.00
_cell.angle_beta   90.00
_cell.angle_gamma   90.00
#
_symmetry.space_group_name_H-M   'P 1'
#
loop_
_entity.id
_entity.type
_entity.pdbx_description
1 polymer ?
#
loop_
_entity_poly.entity_id
_entity_poly.type
_entity_poly.pdbx_seq_one_letter_code
_entity_poly.pdbx_strand_id
1 'polypeptide(L)'
;MRRRRPKVDADPPGAEASLEIAAHFLGTRPRTRWEVERRLQRARAADDVIQGTLERLTRLGLVDDLAFARWWMEQRDRHAPRGRRLVEAELRQHGVARDVVEQLRDELAALETRAQESASPDLRGTEATGDPDTDMPTSEAGRAQVALARHLRGRPMPEDRPAIQRLGAFLVRRGFDPDTVRSTLRAAGSAGNETEE
;
A
#
# COMPACT_ATOMS: atom_id res chain seq x y z
N MET A 1 13.28 -19.09 -38.01
CA MET A 1 14.09 -19.07 -36.76
C MET A 1 14.76 -17.71 -36.62
N ARG A 2 14.25 -16.80 -35.78
CA ARG A 2 14.88 -15.49 -35.55
C ARG A 2 16.13 -15.70 -34.69
N ARG A 3 17.32 -15.55 -35.28
CA ARG A 3 18.59 -15.60 -34.53
C ARG A 3 18.58 -14.45 -33.52
N ARG A 4 18.56 -14.79 -32.23
CA ARG A 4 18.81 -13.84 -31.15
C ARG A 4 20.23 -13.32 -31.35
N ARG A 5 20.36 -12.04 -31.77
CA ARG A 5 21.66 -11.38 -31.93
C ARG A 5 22.44 -11.56 -30.60
N PRO A 6 23.71 -11.99 -30.63
CA PRO A 6 24.53 -11.99 -29.44
C PRO A 6 24.56 -10.54 -28.92
N LYS A 7 24.32 -10.35 -27.62
CA LYS A 7 24.44 -9.03 -27.00
C LYS A 7 25.92 -8.69 -27.05
N VAL A 8 26.31 -7.90 -28.04
CA VAL A 8 27.64 -7.30 -28.15
C VAL A 8 27.98 -6.72 -26.77
N ASP A 9 29.21 -6.94 -26.31
CA ASP A 9 29.77 -6.28 -25.14
C ASP A 9 29.82 -4.78 -25.42
N ALA A 10 28.67 -4.12 -25.30
CA ALA A 10 28.56 -2.68 -25.37
C ALA A 10 29.22 -2.11 -24.13
N ASP A 11 29.97 -1.02 -24.30
CA ASP A 11 30.54 -0.27 -23.20
C ASP A 11 29.46 0.05 -22.16
N PRO A 12 29.82 0.05 -20.86
CA PRO A 12 28.89 0.42 -19.81
C PRO A 12 28.26 1.79 -20.12
N PRO A 13 26.94 1.94 -19.95
CA PRO A 13 26.27 3.20 -20.30
C PRO A 13 26.83 4.35 -19.46
N GLY A 14 27.13 5.46 -20.12
CA GLY A 14 27.47 6.72 -19.43
C GLY A 14 26.27 7.35 -18.73
N ALA A 15 26.47 8.54 -18.16
CA ALA A 15 25.46 9.25 -17.37
C ALA A 15 24.16 9.56 -18.15
N GLU A 16 24.27 10.05 -19.39
CA GLU A 16 23.10 10.40 -20.20
C GLU A 16 22.27 9.17 -20.58
N ALA A 17 22.92 8.12 -21.09
CA ALA A 17 22.27 6.85 -21.41
C ALA A 17 21.63 6.20 -20.16
N SER A 18 22.29 6.27 -18.99
CA SER A 18 21.72 5.77 -17.73
C SER A 18 20.47 6.55 -17.31
N LEU A 19 20.48 7.87 -17.50
CA LEU A 19 19.32 8.72 -17.24
C LEU A 19 18.13 8.37 -18.15
N GLU A 20 18.36 8.16 -19.45
CA GLU A 20 17.32 7.73 -20.40
C GLU A 20 16.73 6.37 -20.02
N ILE A 21 17.58 5.39 -19.67
CA ILE A 21 17.17 4.06 -19.22
C ILE A 21 16.27 4.17 -17.99
N ALA A 22 16.65 4.99 -17.02
CA ALA A 22 15.89 5.19 -15.79
C ALA A 22 14.57 5.94 -16.04
N ALA A 23 14.60 7.01 -16.84
CA ALA A 23 13.41 7.79 -17.18
C ALA A 23 12.36 6.93 -17.91
N HIS A 24 12.80 6.11 -18.87
CA HIS A 24 11.90 5.18 -19.55
C HIS A 24 11.28 4.16 -18.58
N PHE A 25 12.07 3.67 -17.62
CA PHE A 25 11.58 2.71 -16.62
C PHE A 25 10.58 3.32 -15.61
N LEU A 26 10.76 4.59 -15.27
CA LEU A 26 9.88 5.38 -14.41
C LEU A 26 8.57 5.77 -15.12
N GLY A 27 8.60 5.97 -16.44
CA GLY A 27 7.45 6.42 -17.22
C GLY A 27 6.22 5.50 -17.20
N THR A 28 6.36 4.23 -16.78
CA THR A 28 5.23 3.29 -16.70
C THR A 28 4.50 3.36 -15.36
N ARG A 29 5.23 3.47 -14.24
CA ARG A 29 4.68 3.54 -12.88
C ARG A 29 5.74 4.10 -11.93
N PRO A 30 5.35 4.64 -10.76
CA PRO A 30 6.30 4.96 -9.70
C PRO A 30 7.19 3.75 -9.37
N ARG A 31 8.49 4.01 -9.14
CA ARG A 31 9.51 3.01 -8.79
C ARG A 31 10.28 3.48 -7.57
N THR A 32 10.76 2.52 -6.77
CA THR A 32 11.67 2.84 -5.67
C THR A 32 13.08 3.11 -6.17
N ARG A 33 13.88 3.82 -5.37
CA ARG A 33 15.31 4.03 -5.59
C ARG A 33 16.03 2.69 -5.84
N TRP A 34 15.72 1.68 -5.03
CA TRP A 34 16.27 0.33 -5.16
C TRP A 34 15.90 -0.36 -6.49
N GLU A 35 14.66 -0.20 -6.95
CA GLU A 35 14.22 -0.75 -8.24
C GLU A 35 15.00 -0.10 -9.41
N VAL A 36 15.21 1.23 -9.35
CA VAL A 36 15.98 1.98 -10.36
C VAL A 36 17.46 1.60 -10.33
N GLU A 37 18.07 1.54 -9.14
CA GLU A 37 19.45 1.10 -8.95
C GLU A 37 19.68 -0.27 -9.59
N ARG A 38 18.84 -1.25 -9.23
CA ARG A 38 18.91 -2.61 -9.78
C ARG A 38 18.69 -2.64 -11.29
N ARG A 39 17.88 -1.73 -11.84
CA ARG A 39 17.67 -1.60 -13.30
C ARG A 39 18.92 -1.12 -14.02
N LEU A 40 19.68 -0.20 -13.42
CA LEU A 40 20.93 0.32 -13.95
C LEU A 40 22.09 -0.67 -13.78
N GLN A 41 22.16 -1.37 -12.64
CA GLN A 41 23.11 -2.47 -12.42
C GLN A 41 22.95 -3.58 -13.47
N ARG A 42 21.70 -3.96 -13.81
CA ARG A 42 21.43 -4.93 -14.90
C ARG A 42 21.82 -4.40 -16.29
N ALA A 43 21.83 -3.07 -16.47
CA ALA A 43 22.36 -2.43 -17.67
C ALA A 43 23.90 -2.34 -17.67
N ARG A 44 24.56 -2.78 -16.59
CA ARG A 44 26.01 -2.72 -16.37
C ARG A 44 26.55 -1.29 -16.28
N ALA A 45 25.74 -0.33 -15.83
CA ALA A 45 26.23 1.00 -15.50
C ALA A 45 27.27 0.93 -14.36
N ALA A 46 28.26 1.81 -14.38
CA ALA A 46 29.24 1.92 -13.30
C ALA A 46 28.59 2.53 -12.03
N ASP A 47 29.11 2.21 -10.85
CA ASP A 47 28.50 2.58 -9.57
C ASP A 47 28.42 4.11 -9.37
N ASP A 48 29.44 4.85 -9.80
CA ASP A 48 29.47 6.31 -9.78
C ASP A 48 28.39 6.92 -10.69
N VAL A 49 28.21 6.36 -11.88
CA VAL A 49 27.16 6.75 -12.83
C VAL A 49 25.78 6.45 -12.26
N ILE A 50 25.61 5.31 -11.59
CA ILE A 50 24.36 4.92 -10.92
C ILE A 50 24.02 5.93 -9.82
N GLN A 51 24.95 6.21 -8.90
CA GLN A 51 24.70 7.14 -7.81
C GLN A 51 24.39 8.56 -8.34
N GLY A 52 25.18 9.06 -9.31
CA GLY A 52 24.93 10.37 -9.93
C GLY A 52 23.58 10.44 -10.64
N THR A 53 23.16 9.36 -11.29
CA THR A 53 21.83 9.26 -11.93
C THR A 53 20.72 9.28 -10.88
N LEU A 54 20.83 8.47 -9.83
CA LEU A 54 19.84 8.41 -8.76
C LEU A 54 19.71 9.75 -8.02
N GLU A 55 20.82 10.41 -7.70
CA GLU A 55 20.81 11.74 -7.09
C GLU A 55 20.11 12.77 -7.98
N ARG A 56 20.40 12.76 -9.29
CA ARG A 56 19.73 13.65 -10.24
C ARG A 56 18.23 13.39 -10.29
N LEU A 57 17.81 12.13 -10.36
CA LEU A 57 16.40 11.75 -10.38
C LEU A 57 15.68 12.13 -9.09
N THR A 58 16.31 11.94 -7.94
CA THR A 58 15.76 12.37 -6.63
C THR A 58 15.64 13.88 -6.54
N ARG A 59 16.64 14.66 -6.99
CA ARG A 59 16.56 16.13 -7.05
C ARG A 59 15.41 16.63 -7.96
N LEU A 60 15.10 15.87 -9.01
CA LEU A 60 13.97 16.17 -9.90
C LEU A 60 12.62 15.67 -9.37
N GLY A 61 12.58 15.01 -8.20
CA GLY A 61 11.37 14.41 -7.63
C GLY A 61 10.85 13.20 -8.42
N LEU A 62 11.63 12.64 -9.33
CA LEU A 62 11.24 11.49 -10.15
C LEU A 62 11.44 10.16 -9.42
N VAL A 63 12.31 10.15 -8.40
CA VAL A 63 12.51 9.01 -7.49
C VAL A 63 12.33 9.51 -6.07
N ASP A 64 11.24 9.08 -5.45
CA ASP A 64 10.86 9.37 -4.07
C ASP A 64 10.19 8.12 -3.48
N ASP A 65 10.89 7.50 -2.53
CA ASP A 65 10.44 6.25 -1.90
C ASP A 65 9.23 6.47 -0.97
N LEU A 66 9.09 7.66 -0.37
CA LEU A 66 7.94 8.00 0.47
C LEU A 66 6.71 8.21 -0.40
N ALA A 67 6.85 8.94 -1.51
CA ALA A 67 5.78 9.10 -2.49
C ALA A 67 5.36 7.74 -3.08
N PHE A 68 6.33 6.86 -3.39
CA PHE A 68 6.06 5.49 -3.80
C PHE A 68 5.27 4.74 -2.72
N ALA A 69 5.66 4.85 -1.45
CA ALA A 69 5.03 4.12 -0.36
C ALA A 69 3.57 4.55 -0.13
N ARG A 70 3.28 5.86 -0.21
CA ARG A 70 1.92 6.41 -0.17
C ARG A 70 1.07 5.87 -1.34
N TRP A 71 1.60 5.96 -2.56
CA TRP A 71 0.94 5.42 -3.75
C TRP A 71 0.67 3.92 -3.62
N TRP A 72 1.64 3.15 -3.11
CA TRP A 72 1.50 1.71 -2.92
C TRP A 72 0.37 1.35 -1.96
N MET A 73 0.24 2.09 -0.86
CA MET A 73 -0.85 1.92 0.09
C MET A 73 -2.21 2.23 -0.55
N GLU A 74 -2.32 3.36 -1.24
CA GLU A 74 -3.55 3.74 -1.95
C GLU A 74 -3.98 2.66 -2.96
N GLN A 75 -3.03 2.10 -3.73
CA GLN A 75 -3.33 1.00 -4.65
C GLN A 75 -3.87 -0.24 -3.94
N ARG A 76 -3.40 -0.54 -2.72
CA ARG A 76 -3.89 -1.65 -1.91
C ARG A 76 -5.27 -1.39 -1.35
N ASP A 77 -5.52 -0.19 -0.86
CA ASP A 77 -6.81 0.17 -0.28
C ASP A 77 -7.92 0.11 -1.33
N ARG A 78 -7.64 0.56 -2.56
CA ARG A 78 -8.59 0.46 -3.68
C ARG A 78 -8.94 -0.99 -4.03
N HIS A 79 -7.93 -1.84 -4.30
CA HIS A 79 -8.18 -3.14 -4.93
C HIS A 79 -8.28 -4.30 -3.96
N ALA A 80 -7.51 -4.28 -2.88
CA ALA A 80 -7.37 -5.41 -1.99
C ALA A 80 -6.82 -4.94 -0.63
N PRO A 81 -7.67 -4.36 0.24
CA PRO A 81 -7.25 -3.76 1.50
C PRO A 81 -6.41 -4.74 2.32
N ARG A 82 -5.32 -4.23 2.87
CA ARG A 82 -4.37 -4.99 3.69
C ARG A 82 -4.17 -4.24 4.99
N GLY A 83 -3.89 -4.98 6.06
CA GLY A 83 -3.45 -4.33 7.29
C GLY A 83 -2.05 -3.78 7.15
N ARG A 84 -1.72 -2.79 7.99
CA ARG A 84 -0.49 -2.01 7.89
C ARG A 84 0.76 -2.88 7.85
N ARG A 85 0.82 -3.92 8.70
CA ARG A 85 1.98 -4.84 8.80
C ARG A 85 2.34 -5.50 7.48
N LEU A 86 1.32 -5.92 6.72
CA LEU A 86 1.55 -6.59 5.43
C LEU A 86 1.98 -5.57 4.36
N VAL A 87 1.40 -4.36 4.36
CA VAL A 87 1.84 -3.28 3.47
C VAL A 87 3.30 -2.92 3.74
N GLU A 88 3.70 -2.75 5.00
CA GLU A 88 5.09 -2.48 5.36
C GLU A 88 6.04 -3.61 4.91
N ALA A 89 5.62 -4.87 5.04
CA ALA A 89 6.41 -6.00 4.55
C ALA A 89 6.58 -5.97 3.02
N GLU A 90 5.54 -5.58 2.27
CA GLU A 90 5.63 -5.38 0.83
C GLU A 90 6.57 -4.23 0.47
N LEU A 91 6.48 -3.10 1.16
CA LEU A 91 7.37 -1.95 0.94
C LEU A 91 8.85 -2.35 1.14
N ARG A 92 9.15 -3.11 2.20
CA ARG A 92 10.49 -3.67 2.44
C ARG A 92 10.93 -4.60 1.31
N GLN A 93 10.03 -5.41 0.76
CA GLN A 93 10.32 -6.26 -0.42
C GLN A 93 10.61 -5.43 -1.69
N HIS A 94 10.01 -4.24 -1.82
CA HIS A 94 10.32 -3.26 -2.86
C HIS A 94 11.59 -2.44 -2.59
N GLY A 95 12.32 -2.75 -1.51
CA GLY A 95 13.57 -2.07 -1.15
C GLY A 95 13.37 -0.69 -0.55
N VAL A 96 12.17 -0.35 -0.08
CA VAL A 96 11.91 0.90 0.65
C VAL A 96 12.64 0.83 2.00
N ALA A 97 13.40 1.88 2.30
CA ALA A 97 14.20 1.97 3.50
C ALA A 97 13.33 2.01 4.77
N ARG A 98 13.90 1.55 5.90
CA ARG A 98 13.16 1.38 7.16
C ARG A 98 12.63 2.71 7.70
N ASP A 99 13.43 3.75 7.63
CA ASP A 99 13.09 5.12 8.01
C ASP A 99 11.90 5.67 7.21
N VAL A 100 11.86 5.41 5.89
CA VAL A 100 10.71 5.78 5.05
C VAL A 100 9.44 5.04 5.46
N VAL A 101 9.55 3.75 5.81
CA VAL A 101 8.42 2.97 6.32
C VAL A 101 7.95 3.49 7.68
N GLU A 102 8.87 3.85 8.58
CA GLU A 102 8.55 4.46 9.88
C GLU A 102 7.89 5.82 9.70
N GLN A 103 8.39 6.66 8.80
CA GLN A 103 7.78 7.94 8.46
C GLN A 103 6.35 7.77 7.93
N LEU A 104 6.12 6.84 7.01
CA LEU A 104 4.77 6.54 6.52
C LEU A 104 3.84 6.11 7.65
N ARG A 105 4.31 5.25 8.56
CA ARG A 105 3.51 4.80 9.72
C ARG A 105 3.10 5.97 10.59
N ASP A 106 4.03 6.88 10.86
CA ASP A 106 3.79 8.02 11.74
C ASP A 106 2.84 9.03 11.08
N GLU A 107 2.93 9.24 9.75
CA GLU A 107 1.95 10.01 8.96
C GLU A 107 0.54 9.43 9.08
N LEU A 108 0.40 8.11 8.96
CA LEU A 108 -0.90 7.44 9.06
C LEU A 108 -1.49 7.53 10.46
N ALA A 109 -0.68 7.34 11.50
CA ALA A 109 -1.14 7.48 12.88
C ALA A 109 -1.64 8.91 13.18
N ALA A 110 -0.95 9.93 12.64
CA ALA A 110 -1.38 11.32 12.77
C ALA A 110 -2.71 11.57 12.03
N LEU A 111 -2.91 11.00 10.84
CA LEU A 111 -4.16 11.10 10.10
C LEU A 111 -5.32 10.42 10.85
N GLU A 112 -5.09 9.23 11.40
CA GLU A 112 -6.08 8.50 12.21
C GLU A 112 -6.51 9.30 13.44
N THR A 113 -5.56 9.90 14.15
CA THR A 113 -5.83 10.75 15.33
C THR A 113 -6.71 11.94 14.95
N ARG A 114 -6.37 12.66 13.87
CA ARG A 114 -7.16 13.80 13.39
C ARG A 114 -8.57 13.40 12.97
N ALA A 115 -8.70 12.25 12.29
CA ALA A 115 -10.01 11.72 11.90
C ALA A 115 -10.89 11.42 13.12
N GLN A 116 -10.31 10.84 14.17
CA GLN A 116 -11.01 10.57 15.44
C GLN A 116 -11.44 11.85 16.16
N GLU A 117 -10.60 12.89 16.19
CA GLU A 117 -10.93 14.19 16.78
C GLU A 117 -12.03 14.92 16.02
N SER A 118 -12.00 14.86 14.69
CA SER A 118 -13.04 15.47 13.84
C SER A 118 -14.39 14.76 13.92
N ALA A 119 -14.40 13.46 14.24
CA ALA A 119 -15.60 12.68 14.48
C ALA A 119 -16.16 12.96 15.89
N SER A 120 -16.55 14.22 16.13
CA SER A 120 -17.24 14.60 17.37
C SER A 120 -18.52 13.77 17.57
N PRO A 121 -18.83 13.32 18.80
CA PRO A 121 -19.96 12.42 19.07
C PRO A 121 -21.35 13.04 18.85
N ASP A 122 -21.44 14.36 18.68
CA ASP A 122 -22.71 15.11 18.58
C ASP A 122 -23.39 15.07 17.20
N LEU A 123 -22.77 14.47 16.18
CA LEU A 123 -23.34 14.34 14.83
C LEU A 123 -23.59 12.87 14.44
N ARG A 124 -24.14 12.05 15.35
CA ARG A 124 -24.67 10.72 15.02
C ARG A 124 -26.04 10.83 14.34
N GLY A 125 -26.06 11.40 13.15
CA GLY A 125 -27.24 11.43 12.30
C GLY A 125 -26.82 12.00 10.97
N THR A 126 -27.02 11.24 9.90
CA THR A 126 -26.50 11.49 8.54
C THR A 126 -24.98 11.55 8.52
N GLU A 127 -24.26 10.49 8.18
CA GLU A 127 -23.95 10.20 6.77
C GLU A 127 -23.44 8.76 6.64
N ALA A 128 -24.27 7.90 6.04
CA ALA A 128 -23.84 6.63 5.45
C ALA A 128 -24.51 6.51 4.07
N THR A 129 -24.37 7.57 3.27
CA THR A 129 -24.78 7.59 1.85
C THR A 129 -23.54 7.87 1.01
N GLY A 130 -22.50 7.08 1.21
CA GLY A 130 -21.35 6.99 0.32
C GLY A 130 -21.26 5.57 -0.18
N ASP A 131 -21.07 5.38 -1.48
CA ASP A 131 -20.74 4.07 -2.03
C ASP A 131 -19.46 3.55 -1.34
N PRO A 132 -19.48 2.40 -0.66
CA PRO A 132 -18.32 1.84 0.06
C PRO A 132 -17.12 1.54 -0.87
N ASP A 133 -17.30 1.60 -2.19
CA ASP A 133 -16.22 1.50 -3.17
C ASP A 133 -15.59 2.86 -3.56
N THR A 134 -16.18 4.00 -3.17
CA THR A 134 -15.70 5.34 -3.58
C THR A 134 -14.95 6.08 -2.48
N ASP A 135 -15.29 5.89 -1.20
CA ASP A 135 -14.58 6.57 -0.10
C ASP A 135 -13.39 5.74 0.39
N MET A 136 -12.20 6.32 0.32
CA MET A 136 -10.96 5.63 0.67
C MET A 136 -10.87 5.47 2.20
N PRO A 137 -10.61 4.26 2.71
CA PRO A 137 -10.56 4.06 4.15
C PRO A 137 -9.40 4.85 4.76
N THR A 138 -9.73 5.84 5.58
CA THR A 138 -8.77 6.74 6.25
C THR A 138 -8.16 6.14 7.51
N SER A 139 -8.67 5.00 7.98
CA SER A 139 -8.21 4.31 9.20
C SER A 139 -7.96 2.81 8.99
N GLU A 140 -7.11 2.22 9.83
CA GLU A 140 -6.86 0.78 9.85
C GLU A 140 -8.14 -0.02 10.13
N ALA A 141 -9.04 0.50 10.98
CA ALA A 141 -10.35 -0.09 11.23
C ALA A 141 -11.26 -0.02 9.99
N GLY A 142 -11.31 1.11 9.29
CA GLY A 142 -12.05 1.24 8.03
C GLY A 142 -11.57 0.26 6.97
N ARG A 143 -10.24 0.11 6.81
CA ARG A 143 -9.65 -0.89 5.91
C ARG A 143 -10.08 -2.31 6.25
N ALA A 144 -10.11 -2.65 7.54
CA ALA A 144 -10.55 -3.97 8.01
C ALA A 144 -12.04 -4.21 7.74
N GLN A 145 -12.89 -3.19 7.91
CA GLN A 145 -14.32 -3.25 7.59
C GLN A 145 -14.55 -3.48 6.09
N VAL A 146 -13.88 -2.72 5.22
CA VAL A 146 -13.97 -2.90 3.75
C VAL A 146 -13.47 -4.30 3.35
N ALA A 147 -12.35 -4.77 3.94
CA ALA A 147 -11.84 -6.11 3.69
C ALA A 147 -12.84 -7.21 4.09
N LEU A 148 -13.50 -7.05 5.24
CA LEU A 148 -14.50 -7.97 5.75
C LEU A 148 -15.75 -7.96 4.84
N ALA A 149 -16.29 -6.79 4.51
CA ALA A 149 -17.46 -6.64 3.65
C ALA A 149 -17.24 -7.29 2.27
N ARG A 150 -16.07 -7.03 1.64
CA ARG A 150 -15.68 -7.67 0.37
C ARG A 150 -15.53 -9.19 0.48
N HIS A 151 -15.09 -9.69 1.64
CA HIS A 151 -14.99 -11.14 1.88
C HIS A 151 -16.36 -11.81 2.05
N LEU A 152 -17.28 -11.14 2.75
CA LEU A 152 -18.65 -11.61 2.96
C LEU A 152 -19.49 -11.56 1.67
N ARG A 153 -19.18 -10.65 0.73
CA ARG A 153 -19.86 -10.50 -0.56
C ARG A 153 -21.38 -10.30 -0.38
N GLY A 154 -21.75 -9.43 0.55
CA GLY A 154 -23.15 -9.13 0.88
C GLY A 154 -23.87 -10.19 1.73
N ARG A 155 -23.19 -11.26 2.15
CA ARG A 155 -23.75 -12.21 3.12
C ARG A 155 -23.80 -11.60 4.52
N PRO A 156 -24.82 -11.92 5.34
CA PRO A 156 -24.90 -11.46 6.71
C PRO A 156 -23.74 -12.02 7.55
N MET A 157 -23.49 -11.36 8.68
CA MET A 157 -22.48 -11.80 9.62
C MET A 157 -22.86 -13.17 10.21
N PRO A 158 -21.94 -14.15 10.27
CA PRO A 158 -22.23 -15.43 10.92
C PRO A 158 -22.43 -15.28 12.43
N GLU A 159 -23.36 -16.03 13.00
CA GLU A 159 -23.58 -16.12 14.46
C GLU A 159 -22.68 -17.19 15.11
N ASP A 160 -22.28 -18.21 14.35
CA ASP A 160 -21.52 -19.32 14.90
C ASP A 160 -20.06 -18.92 15.20
N ARG A 161 -19.63 -19.20 16.44
CA ARG A 161 -18.29 -18.88 16.92
C ARG A 161 -17.17 -19.40 16.00
N PRO A 162 -17.22 -20.63 15.44
CA PRO A 162 -16.21 -21.11 14.51
C PRO A 162 -16.11 -20.28 13.22
N ALA A 163 -17.21 -19.83 12.63
CA ALA A 163 -17.20 -18.95 11.45
C ALA A 163 -16.62 -17.58 11.79
N ILE A 164 -17.00 -16.96 12.90
CA ILE A 164 -16.43 -15.69 13.36
C ILE A 164 -14.91 -15.82 13.56
N GLN A 165 -14.44 -16.92 14.15
CA GLN A 165 -13.01 -17.18 14.31
C GLN A 165 -12.27 -17.29 12.96
N ARG A 166 -12.89 -17.91 11.95
CA ARG A 166 -12.32 -17.98 10.59
C ARG A 166 -12.22 -16.60 9.94
N LEU A 167 -13.21 -15.73 10.13
CA LEU A 167 -13.17 -14.33 9.68
C LEU A 167 -12.05 -13.55 10.37
N GLY A 168 -11.89 -13.71 11.69
CA GLY A 168 -10.77 -13.13 12.42
C GLY A 168 -9.42 -13.61 11.90
N ALA A 169 -9.26 -14.92 11.70
CA ALA A 169 -8.03 -15.49 11.14
C ALA A 169 -7.76 -14.99 9.70
N PHE A 170 -8.80 -14.75 8.91
CA PHE A 170 -8.69 -14.14 7.59
C PHE A 170 -8.11 -12.72 7.68
N LEU A 171 -8.65 -11.86 8.55
CA LEU A 171 -8.15 -10.49 8.72
C LEU A 171 -6.71 -10.47 9.26
N VAL A 172 -6.36 -11.35 10.22
CA VAL A 172 -4.99 -11.47 10.72
C VAL A 172 -4.01 -11.87 9.59
N ARG A 173 -4.37 -12.86 8.76
CA ARG A 173 -3.56 -13.24 7.58
C ARG A 173 -3.43 -12.11 6.56
N ARG A 174 -4.38 -11.17 6.56
CA ARG A 174 -4.36 -9.96 5.74
C ARG A 174 -3.47 -8.85 6.32
N GLY A 175 -2.92 -9.05 7.51
CA GLY A 175 -1.96 -8.14 8.15
C GLY A 175 -2.59 -7.16 9.14
N PHE A 176 -3.88 -7.28 9.45
CA PHE A 176 -4.54 -6.43 10.45
C PHE A 176 -4.10 -6.82 11.86
N ASP A 177 -3.95 -5.83 12.74
CA ASP A 177 -3.60 -6.05 14.13
C ASP A 177 -4.76 -6.72 14.92
N PRO A 178 -4.48 -7.55 15.94
CA PRO A 178 -5.50 -8.20 16.75
C PRO A 178 -6.56 -7.28 17.39
N ASP A 179 -6.20 -6.07 17.80
CA ASP A 179 -7.13 -5.11 18.40
C ASP A 179 -8.11 -4.58 17.35
N THR A 180 -7.60 -4.20 16.18
CA THR A 180 -8.41 -3.82 15.01
C THR A 180 -9.34 -4.96 14.60
N VAL A 181 -8.84 -6.20 14.54
CA VAL A 181 -9.67 -7.36 14.18
C VAL A 181 -10.81 -7.55 15.17
N ARG A 182 -10.53 -7.45 16.47
CA ARG A 182 -11.56 -7.58 17.52
C ARG A 182 -12.60 -6.47 17.45
N SER A 183 -12.19 -5.22 17.23
CA SER A 183 -13.12 -4.09 17.12
C SER A 183 -13.97 -4.18 15.84
N THR A 184 -13.39 -4.54 14.71
CA THR A 184 -14.12 -4.73 13.44
C THR A 184 -15.17 -5.83 13.54
N LEU A 185 -14.83 -7.00 14.09
CA LEU A 185 -15.78 -8.11 14.24
C LEU A 185 -16.93 -7.76 15.20
N ARG A 186 -16.65 -7.01 16.28
CA ARG A 186 -17.67 -6.51 17.20
C ARG A 186 -18.63 -5.55 16.50
N ALA A 187 -18.09 -4.56 15.80
CA ALA A 187 -18.89 -3.56 15.08
C ALA A 187 -19.79 -4.21 14.01
N ALA A 188 -19.26 -5.18 13.25
CA ALA A 188 -20.03 -5.91 12.25
C ALA A 188 -21.15 -6.77 12.85
N GLY A 189 -20.93 -7.35 14.04
CA GLY A 189 -21.95 -8.10 14.76
C GLY A 189 -23.09 -7.23 15.29
N SER A 190 -22.78 -6.02 15.78
CA SER A 190 -23.79 -5.07 16.26
C SER A 190 -24.68 -4.54 15.13
N ALA A 191 -24.12 -4.23 13.96
CA ALA A 191 -24.88 -3.72 12.82
C ALA A 191 -25.90 -4.73 12.25
N GLY A 192 -25.60 -6.04 12.31
CA GLY A 192 -26.54 -7.08 11.89
C GLY A 192 -27.77 -7.19 12.79
N ASN A 193 -27.62 -6.88 14.09
CA ASN A 193 -28.70 -6.99 15.07
C ASN A 193 -29.71 -5.83 14.98
N GLU A 194 -29.32 -4.67 14.43
CA GLU A 194 -30.18 -3.48 14.30
C GLU A 194 -31.11 -3.52 13.07
N THR A 195 -30.95 -4.51 12.18
CA THR A 195 -31.73 -4.60 10.93
C THR A 195 -32.94 -5.54 11.04
N GLU A 196 -33.19 -6.13 12.22
CA GLU A 196 -34.26 -7.11 12.47
C GLU A 196 -35.42 -6.62 13.37
N GLU A 197 -35.46 -5.33 13.75
CA GLU A 197 -36.62 -4.69 14.42
C GLU A 197 -37.45 -3.82 13.46
#